data_AF-W4FR36-F1
#
_entry.id   AF-W4FR36-F1
#
_cell.length_a   1.000
_cell.length_b   1.000
_cell.length_c   1.000
_cell.angle_alpha   90.00
_cell.angle_beta   90.00
_cell.angle_gamma   90.00
#
_symmetry.space_group_name_H-M   'P 1'
#
loop_
_entity.id
_entity.type
_entity.pdbx_description
1 polymer ?
#
loop_
_entity_poly.entity_id
_entity_poly.type
_entity_poly.pdbx_seq_one_letter_code
_entity_poly.pdbx_strand_id
1 'polypeptide(L)'
;MSFHAPDEPVPHPMSTLARDNPSSLRSYVQRVRQTFRLPPPIQSDVWLRLLFHMLPVNSRFFYLQTTRPDAIYCTYGCGIIETQSHTFHSCHRVHPVWLFHASAWRRFGVTFSCESIFDVDSFAVNPCSVPRKDAIQLLWTHLVATILHLIWTQHNLIQYEDQPPLPPDAWHQLTFIGWMTSVRRWLRLQLPHCPLRTTVLQVLYSLRGHPNYRVLWVKYPHCLHLLPSPPST
;
A
#
# COMPACT_ATOMS: atom_id res chain seq x y z
N MET A 1 -38.06 -18.83 -10.76
CA MET A 1 -36.85 -18.93 -11.59
C MET A 1 -35.66 -18.62 -10.71
N SER A 2 -34.83 -19.61 -10.42
CA SER A 2 -33.56 -19.43 -9.71
C SER A 2 -32.50 -19.00 -10.71
N PHE A 3 -31.89 -17.83 -10.49
CA PHE A 3 -30.75 -17.37 -11.26
C PHE A 3 -29.53 -18.19 -10.83
N HIS A 4 -29.08 -19.12 -11.68
CA HIS A 4 -27.81 -19.81 -11.49
C HIS A 4 -26.67 -18.87 -11.93
N ALA A 5 -25.53 -18.94 -11.25
CA ALA A 5 -24.33 -18.27 -11.72
C ALA A 5 -23.96 -18.83 -13.11
N PRO A 6 -23.50 -17.99 -14.05
CA PRO A 6 -23.06 -18.47 -15.36
C PRO A 6 -21.97 -19.54 -15.21
N ASP A 7 -22.04 -20.61 -16.00
CA ASP A 7 -21.03 -21.69 -16.04
C ASP A 7 -19.71 -21.25 -16.73
N GLU A 8 -19.59 -19.98 -17.11
CA GLU A 8 -18.39 -19.48 -17.76
C GLU A 8 -17.20 -19.48 -16.77
N PRO A 9 -16.04 -20.02 -17.17
CA PRO A 9 -14.86 -20.01 -16.32
C PRO A 9 -14.42 -18.57 -16.10
N VAL A 10 -14.68 -18.04 -14.90
CA VAL A 10 -14.24 -16.71 -14.51
C VAL A 10 -12.71 -16.71 -14.42
N PRO A 11 -12.01 -15.82 -15.15
CA PRO A 11 -10.56 -15.71 -15.08
C PRO A 11 -10.14 -15.34 -13.66
N HIS A 12 -9.00 -15.89 -13.22
CA HIS A 12 -8.48 -15.59 -11.89
C HIS A 12 -8.20 -14.08 -11.75
N PRO A 13 -8.51 -13.41 -10.62
CA PRO A 13 -8.34 -11.96 -10.45
C PRO A 13 -6.96 -11.39 -10.83
N MET A 14 -5.90 -12.19 -10.64
CA MET A 14 -4.51 -11.83 -10.95
C MET A 14 -4.00 -12.31 -12.33
N SER A 15 -4.88 -12.88 -13.17
CA SER A 15 -4.51 -13.27 -14.53
C SER A 15 -4.23 -12.03 -15.38
N THR A 16 -3.18 -12.09 -16.19
CA THR A 16 -2.84 -11.04 -17.17
C THR A 16 -2.40 -11.71 -18.46
N LEU A 17 -2.20 -10.94 -19.54
CA LEU A 17 -1.64 -11.47 -20.78
C LEU A 17 -0.25 -12.13 -20.57
N ALA A 18 0.51 -11.66 -19.57
CA ALA A 18 1.79 -12.26 -19.19
C ALA A 18 1.66 -13.47 -18.23
N ARG A 19 0.47 -13.73 -17.71
CA ARG A 19 0.13 -14.78 -16.74
C ARG A 19 -1.18 -15.45 -17.15
N ASP A 20 -1.18 -16.05 -18.34
CA ASP A 20 -2.35 -16.62 -19.01
C ASP A 20 -2.61 -18.10 -18.66
N ASN A 21 -1.66 -18.76 -18.00
CA ASN A 21 -1.70 -20.19 -17.70
C ASN A 21 -1.62 -20.49 -16.18
N PRO A 22 -2.13 -21.65 -15.73
CA PRO A 22 -2.20 -21.98 -14.30
C PRO A 22 -0.84 -22.04 -13.58
N SER A 23 0.25 -22.42 -14.26
CA SER A 23 1.57 -22.57 -13.64
C SER A 23 2.24 -21.21 -13.37
N SER A 24 2.21 -20.30 -14.35
CA SER A 24 2.68 -18.93 -14.19
C SER A 24 1.89 -18.19 -13.12
N LEU A 25 0.56 -18.37 -13.10
CA LEU A 25 -0.31 -17.80 -12.08
C LEU A 25 -0.02 -18.35 -10.69
N ARG A 26 0.14 -19.68 -10.53
CA ARG A 26 0.52 -20.30 -9.25
C ARG A 26 1.84 -19.74 -8.73
N SER A 27 2.83 -19.61 -9.61
CA SER A 27 4.14 -19.05 -9.28
C SER A 27 4.03 -17.59 -8.82
N TYR A 28 3.22 -16.79 -9.50
CA TYR A 28 2.93 -15.41 -9.11
C TYR A 28 2.25 -15.33 -7.73
N VAL A 29 1.18 -16.11 -7.51
CA VAL A 29 0.47 -16.14 -6.22
C VAL A 29 1.40 -16.56 -5.08
N GLN A 30 2.31 -17.50 -5.31
CA GLN A 30 3.34 -17.87 -4.33
C GLN A 30 4.27 -16.69 -4.01
N ARG A 31 4.74 -15.94 -5.01
CA ARG A 31 5.55 -14.72 -4.80
C ARG A 31 4.77 -13.65 -4.04
N VAL A 32 3.52 -13.37 -4.42
CA VAL A 32 2.64 -12.42 -3.71
C VAL A 32 2.55 -12.81 -2.23
N ARG A 33 2.25 -14.08 -1.93
CA ARG A 33 2.17 -14.59 -0.56
C ARG A 33 3.49 -14.45 0.21
N GLN A 34 4.64 -14.63 -0.44
CA GLN A 34 5.95 -14.44 0.19
C GLN A 34 6.22 -12.97 0.49
N THR A 35 6.00 -12.08 -0.48
CA THR A 35 6.16 -10.63 -0.31
C THR A 35 5.25 -10.08 0.79
N PHE A 36 4.02 -10.59 0.88
CA PHE A 36 3.03 -10.10 1.85
C PHE A 36 3.25 -10.65 3.26
N ARG A 37 4.26 -11.50 3.49
CA ARG A 37 4.76 -11.82 4.84
C ARG A 37 5.64 -10.72 5.43
N LEU A 38 6.09 -9.75 4.61
CA LEU A 38 6.98 -8.68 5.08
C LEU A 38 6.25 -7.67 5.98
N PRO A 39 5.11 -7.07 5.56
CA PRO A 39 4.37 -6.13 6.40
C PRO A 39 3.59 -6.83 7.53
N PRO A 40 3.09 -6.08 8.53
CA PRO A 40 2.13 -6.58 9.51
C PRO A 40 0.92 -7.27 8.86
N PRO A 41 0.41 -8.39 9.42
CA PRO A 41 -0.63 -9.21 8.79
C PRO A 41 -1.88 -8.43 8.35
N ILE A 42 -2.36 -7.49 9.16
CA ILE A 42 -3.55 -6.69 8.84
C ILE A 42 -3.33 -5.76 7.63
N GLN A 43 -2.11 -5.22 7.46
CA GLN A 43 -1.78 -4.39 6.31
C GLN A 43 -1.67 -5.23 5.03
N SER A 44 -1.06 -6.40 5.15
CA SER A 44 -0.95 -7.38 4.06
C SER A 44 -2.29 -7.95 3.64
N ASP A 45 -3.21 -8.18 4.57
CA ASP A 45 -4.56 -8.69 4.28
C ASP A 45 -5.33 -7.75 3.35
N VAL A 46 -5.33 -6.44 3.66
CA VAL A 46 -5.98 -5.44 2.81
C VAL A 46 -5.42 -5.47 1.39
N TRP A 47 -4.09 -5.53 1.25
CA TRP A 47 -3.47 -5.59 -0.07
C TRP A 47 -3.80 -6.90 -0.79
N LEU A 48 -3.81 -8.03 -0.09
CA LEU A 48 -4.20 -9.32 -0.67
C LEU A 48 -5.64 -9.29 -1.18
N ARG A 49 -6.57 -8.79 -0.37
CA ARG A 49 -7.97 -8.62 -0.75
C ARG A 49 -8.15 -7.63 -1.89
N LEU A 50 -7.30 -6.60 -1.99
CA LEU A 50 -7.30 -5.71 -3.14
C LEU A 50 -6.99 -6.49 -4.42
N LEU A 51 -5.89 -7.26 -4.44
CA LEU A 51 -5.45 -8.03 -5.60
C LEU A 51 -6.42 -9.16 -5.98
N PHE A 52 -7.14 -9.73 -5.01
CA PHE A 52 -8.18 -10.73 -5.27
C PHE A 52 -9.52 -10.12 -5.65
N HIS A 53 -9.62 -8.80 -5.78
CA HIS A 53 -10.90 -8.12 -6.02
C HIS A 53 -11.94 -8.53 -4.94
N MET A 54 -11.58 -8.44 -3.66
CA MET A 54 -12.43 -8.80 -2.50
C MET A 54 -12.76 -7.62 -1.59
N LEU A 55 -12.32 -6.40 -1.94
CA LEU A 55 -12.70 -5.19 -1.22
C LEU A 55 -14.00 -4.63 -1.81
N PRO A 56 -15.06 -4.43 -1.00
CA PRO A 56 -16.37 -3.96 -1.45
C PRO A 56 -16.35 -2.44 -1.73
N VAL A 57 -15.73 -2.03 -2.83
CA VAL A 57 -15.84 -0.66 -3.36
C VAL A 57 -17.22 -0.42 -3.98
N ASN A 58 -17.69 0.84 -3.97
CA ASN A 58 -19.08 1.17 -4.26
C ASN A 58 -19.54 0.77 -5.67
N SER A 59 -18.64 0.68 -6.66
CA SER A 59 -19.01 0.22 -8.01
C SER A 59 -19.63 -1.18 -8.04
N ARG A 60 -19.44 -1.99 -7.00
CA ARG A 60 -20.05 -3.34 -6.88
C ARG A 60 -21.52 -3.31 -6.48
N PHE A 61 -21.99 -2.19 -5.93
CA PHE A 61 -23.35 -2.02 -5.46
C PHE A 61 -24.24 -1.33 -6.50
N PHE A 62 -23.94 -1.48 -7.80
CA PHE A 62 -24.72 -0.89 -8.90
C PHE A 62 -26.21 -1.25 -8.82
N TYR A 63 -26.55 -2.43 -8.32
CA TYR A 63 -27.93 -2.87 -8.13
C TYR A 63 -28.71 -2.02 -7.12
N LEU A 64 -28.04 -1.27 -6.23
CA LEU A 64 -28.67 -0.35 -5.28
C LEU A 64 -29.06 1.00 -5.90
N GLN A 65 -28.65 1.30 -7.13
CA GLN A 65 -28.91 2.61 -7.76
C GLN A 65 -30.40 2.92 -7.94
N THR A 66 -31.26 1.90 -7.95
CA THR A 66 -32.72 2.06 -8.03
C THR A 66 -33.31 2.76 -6.81
N THR A 67 -32.73 2.55 -5.62
CA THR A 67 -33.19 3.15 -4.36
C THR A 67 -32.25 4.23 -3.86
N ARG A 68 -30.97 4.16 -4.20
CA ARG A 68 -29.92 5.11 -3.83
C ARG A 68 -29.08 5.44 -5.07
N PRO A 69 -29.46 6.46 -5.86
CA PRO A 69 -28.78 6.80 -7.11
C PRO A 69 -27.27 7.06 -6.96
N ASP A 70 -26.86 7.44 -5.75
CA ASP A 70 -25.50 7.76 -5.37
C ASP A 70 -24.64 6.56 -4.94
N ALA A 71 -25.23 5.36 -4.83
CA ALA A 71 -24.62 4.17 -4.22
C ALA A 71 -23.34 3.65 -4.88
N ILE A 72 -22.98 4.13 -6.07
CA ILE A 72 -21.76 3.72 -6.79
C ILE A 72 -20.66 4.77 -6.78
N TYR A 73 -20.93 5.98 -6.32
CA TYR A 73 -19.94 7.06 -6.34
C TYR A 73 -18.97 6.92 -5.18
N CYS A 74 -17.82 7.59 -5.34
CA CYS A 74 -16.75 7.57 -4.37
C CYS A 74 -17.22 8.05 -3.00
N THR A 75 -16.92 7.26 -1.98
CA THR A 75 -17.16 7.54 -0.56
C THR A 75 -16.54 8.87 -0.12
N TYR A 76 -15.43 9.29 -0.74
CA TYR A 76 -14.81 10.60 -0.48
C TYR A 76 -15.57 11.79 -1.08
N GLY A 77 -16.70 11.57 -1.76
CA GLY A 77 -17.58 12.62 -2.27
C GLY A 77 -17.06 13.34 -3.52
N CYS A 78 -16.15 12.73 -4.30
CA CYS A 78 -15.57 13.38 -5.48
C CYS A 78 -16.41 13.23 -6.77
N GLY A 79 -17.58 12.58 -6.69
CA GLY A 79 -18.52 12.46 -7.83
C GLY A 79 -18.12 11.46 -8.92
N ILE A 80 -17.06 10.67 -8.73
CA ILE A 80 -16.60 9.65 -9.68
C ILE A 80 -17.05 8.27 -9.21
N ILE A 81 -17.34 7.36 -10.15
CA ILE A 81 -17.67 5.96 -9.85
C ILE A 81 -16.50 5.30 -9.11
N GLU A 82 -16.80 4.67 -7.98
CA GLU A 82 -15.81 4.13 -7.08
C GLU A 82 -15.34 2.74 -7.52
N THR A 83 -14.40 2.72 -8.45
CA THR A 83 -13.65 1.49 -8.77
C THR A 83 -12.52 1.26 -7.75
N GLN A 84 -11.91 0.07 -7.77
CA GLN A 84 -10.73 -0.18 -6.93
C GLN A 84 -9.55 0.74 -7.29
N SER A 85 -9.29 0.92 -8.59
CA SER A 85 -8.26 1.85 -9.07
C SER A 85 -8.54 3.27 -8.60
N HIS A 86 -9.80 3.70 -8.64
CA HIS A 86 -10.19 5.00 -8.10
C HIS A 86 -9.94 5.11 -6.60
N THR A 87 -10.54 4.22 -5.81
CA THR A 87 -10.48 4.23 -4.34
C THR A 87 -9.05 4.21 -3.82
N PHE A 88 -8.21 3.34 -4.39
CA PHE A 88 -6.87 3.08 -3.86
C PHE A 88 -5.76 3.89 -4.53
N HIS A 89 -6.02 4.56 -5.65
CA HIS A 89 -4.96 5.24 -6.39
C HIS A 89 -5.32 6.61 -6.93
N SER A 90 -6.36 6.72 -7.76
CA SER A 90 -6.61 7.93 -8.56
C SER A 90 -7.59 8.93 -7.94
N CYS A 91 -8.27 8.57 -6.84
CA CYS A 91 -9.14 9.50 -6.12
C CYS A 91 -8.37 10.76 -5.70
N HIS A 92 -8.96 11.94 -5.88
CA HIS A 92 -8.33 13.23 -5.58
C HIS A 92 -7.89 13.37 -4.11
N ARG A 93 -8.55 12.68 -3.17
CA ARG A 93 -8.15 12.66 -1.75
C ARG A 93 -6.96 11.73 -1.48
N VAL A 94 -6.81 10.67 -2.28
CA VAL A 94 -5.83 9.59 -2.07
C VAL A 94 -4.56 9.81 -2.89
N HIS A 95 -4.70 10.21 -4.15
CA HIS A 95 -3.59 10.40 -5.08
C HIS A 95 -2.45 11.31 -4.56
N PRO A 96 -2.73 12.42 -3.83
CA PRO A 96 -1.67 13.25 -3.25
C PRO A 96 -0.74 12.50 -2.29
N VAL A 97 -1.24 11.49 -1.59
CA VAL A 97 -0.44 10.65 -0.68
C VAL A 97 0.61 9.86 -1.46
N TRP A 98 0.21 9.26 -2.59
CA TRP A 98 1.14 8.57 -3.48
C TRP A 98 2.18 9.51 -4.05
N LEU A 99 1.79 10.71 -4.49
CA LEU A 99 2.73 11.73 -4.99
C LEU A 99 3.74 12.18 -3.93
N PHE A 100 3.26 12.38 -2.70
CA PHE A 100 4.10 12.77 -1.57
C PHE A 100 5.22 11.76 -1.35
N HIS A 101 4.89 10.47 -1.28
CA HIS A 101 5.89 9.43 -1.13
C HIS A 101 6.74 9.26 -2.40
N ALA A 102 6.14 9.21 -3.59
CA ALA A 102 6.86 9.02 -4.86
C ALA A 102 8.00 10.03 -5.08
N SER A 103 7.82 11.28 -4.66
CA SER A 103 8.86 12.31 -4.76
C SER A 103 10.19 11.91 -4.07
N ALA A 104 10.13 11.34 -2.86
CA ALA A 104 11.30 10.93 -2.09
C ALA A 104 11.99 9.68 -2.68
N TRP A 105 11.19 8.82 -3.32
CA TRP A 105 11.63 7.54 -3.85
C TRP A 105 12.15 7.61 -5.29
N ARG A 106 11.88 8.72 -6.00
CA ARG A 106 12.34 8.97 -7.37
C ARG A 106 13.85 8.75 -7.54
N ARG A 107 14.66 9.04 -6.51
CA ARG A 107 16.12 8.81 -6.52
C ARG A 107 16.53 7.35 -6.75
N PHE A 108 15.65 6.40 -6.43
CA PHE A 108 15.85 4.97 -6.64
C PHE A 108 15.21 4.46 -7.93
N GLY A 109 14.53 5.33 -8.70
CA GLY A 109 13.76 4.92 -9.88
C GLY A 109 12.48 4.15 -9.55
N VAL A 110 12.03 4.18 -8.29
CA VAL A 110 10.81 3.49 -7.85
C VAL A 110 9.58 4.35 -8.15
N THR A 111 8.54 3.72 -8.68
CA THR A 111 7.25 4.35 -8.98
C THR A 111 6.17 3.89 -7.99
N PHE A 112 5.08 4.67 -7.92
CA PHE A 112 3.84 4.33 -7.21
C PHE A 112 2.67 4.43 -8.19
N SER A 113 2.83 3.83 -9.38
CA SER A 113 1.77 3.71 -10.37
C SER A 113 0.73 2.67 -9.93
N CYS A 114 -0.47 2.72 -10.52
CA CYS A 114 -1.46 1.67 -10.33
C CYS A 114 -0.86 0.30 -10.69
N GLU A 115 -0.15 0.18 -11.81
CA GLU A 115 0.55 -1.06 -12.18
C GLU A 115 1.50 -1.55 -11.09
N SER A 116 2.35 -0.68 -10.53
CA SER A 116 3.28 -1.04 -9.43
C SER A 116 2.59 -1.59 -8.19
N ILE A 117 1.39 -1.09 -7.88
CA ILE A 117 0.65 -1.44 -6.67
C ILE A 117 -0.20 -2.69 -6.89
N PHE A 118 -0.76 -2.87 -8.08
CA PHE A 118 -1.67 -3.97 -8.42
C PHE A 118 -0.94 -5.18 -9.06
N ASP A 119 0.33 -5.03 -9.44
CA ASP A 119 1.20 -6.11 -9.90
C ASP A 119 2.55 -6.10 -9.18
N VAL A 120 2.76 -7.08 -8.29
CA VAL A 120 3.97 -7.18 -7.46
C VAL A 120 5.23 -7.42 -8.30
N ASP A 121 5.11 -8.03 -9.49
CA ASP A 121 6.26 -8.29 -10.36
C ASP A 121 6.74 -7.02 -11.09
N SER A 122 5.90 -5.98 -11.17
CA SER A 122 6.25 -4.73 -11.84
C SER A 122 7.18 -3.81 -11.01
N PHE A 123 7.54 -4.22 -9.77
CA PHE A 123 8.49 -3.49 -8.95
C PHE A 123 9.88 -3.45 -9.58
N ALA A 124 10.32 -2.22 -9.89
CA ALA A 124 11.61 -1.95 -10.50
C ALA A 124 12.36 -0.83 -9.77
N VAL A 125 13.69 -0.82 -9.96
CA VAL A 125 14.60 0.22 -9.49
C VAL A 125 15.50 0.66 -10.64
N ASN A 126 16.06 1.87 -10.56
CA ASN A 126 17.05 2.32 -11.54
C ASN A 126 18.35 1.49 -11.47
N PRO A 127 19.18 1.47 -12.53
CA PRO A 127 20.41 0.67 -12.58
C PRO A 127 21.35 0.89 -11.39
N CYS A 128 21.50 2.14 -10.93
CA CYS A 128 22.34 2.49 -9.79
C CYS A 128 21.83 1.95 -8.43
N SER A 129 20.58 1.50 -8.38
CA SER A 129 19.93 1.01 -7.16
C SER A 129 19.77 -0.51 -7.15
N VAL A 130 20.10 -1.21 -8.24
CA VAL A 130 20.06 -2.67 -8.34
C VAL A 130 20.80 -3.38 -7.19
N PRO A 131 22.01 -2.95 -6.77
CA PRO A 131 22.70 -3.59 -5.63
C PRO A 131 21.95 -3.50 -4.29
N ARG A 132 20.96 -2.61 -4.20
CA ARG A 132 20.15 -2.38 -2.99
C ARG A 132 18.68 -2.75 -3.20
N LYS A 133 18.36 -3.44 -4.31
CA LYS A 133 16.98 -3.71 -4.75
C LYS A 133 16.15 -4.35 -3.63
N ASP A 134 16.66 -5.38 -2.97
CA ASP A 134 15.91 -6.10 -1.94
C ASP A 134 15.55 -5.21 -0.74
N ALA A 135 16.48 -4.36 -0.31
CA ALA A 135 16.23 -3.41 0.78
C ALA A 135 15.20 -2.34 0.38
N ILE A 136 15.28 -1.85 -0.85
CA ILE A 136 14.34 -0.86 -1.39
C ILE A 136 12.95 -1.50 -1.55
N GLN A 137 12.87 -2.72 -2.10
CA GLN A 137 11.63 -3.48 -2.26
C GLN A 137 10.98 -3.72 -0.90
N LEU A 138 11.74 -4.16 0.10
CA LEU A 138 11.23 -4.39 1.45
C LEU A 138 10.59 -3.14 2.04
N LEU A 139 11.30 -2.02 1.99
CA LEU A 139 10.81 -0.75 2.51
C LEU A 139 9.58 -0.26 1.73
N TRP A 140 9.58 -0.43 0.40
CA TRP A 140 8.48 -0.04 -0.48
C TRP A 140 7.23 -0.89 -0.20
N THR A 141 7.38 -2.21 -0.06
CA THR A 141 6.28 -3.12 0.29
C THR A 141 5.64 -2.74 1.61
N HIS A 142 6.43 -2.41 2.63
CA HIS A 142 5.89 -1.93 3.91
C HIS A 142 5.12 -0.61 3.77
N LEU A 143 5.62 0.30 2.94
CA LEU A 143 4.99 1.59 2.72
C LEU A 143 3.67 1.45 1.97
N VAL A 144 3.65 0.71 0.86
CA VAL A 144 2.44 0.45 0.08
C VAL A 144 1.38 -0.24 0.93
N ALA A 145 1.75 -1.29 1.67
CA ALA A 145 0.81 -1.98 2.56
C ALA A 145 0.24 -1.04 3.63
N THR A 146 1.06 -0.15 4.20
CA THR A 146 0.60 0.87 5.17
C THR A 146 -0.38 1.85 4.53
N ILE A 147 -0.08 2.37 3.34
CA ILE A 147 -0.93 3.34 2.64
C ILE A 147 -2.26 2.69 2.26
N LEU A 148 -2.24 1.50 1.66
CA LEU A 148 -3.46 0.76 1.29
C LEU A 148 -4.34 0.46 2.51
N HIS A 149 -3.73 0.03 3.61
CA HIS A 149 -4.46 -0.18 4.86
C HIS A 149 -5.11 1.12 5.35
N LEU A 150 -4.38 2.23 5.39
CA LEU A 150 -4.95 3.52 5.83
C LEU A 150 -6.09 3.97 4.91
N ILE A 151 -5.93 3.86 3.59
CA ILE A 151 -6.99 4.18 2.61
C ILE A 151 -8.24 3.37 2.92
N TRP A 152 -8.09 2.05 3.14
CA TRP A 152 -9.21 1.18 3.41
C TRP A 152 -9.89 1.47 4.75
N THR A 153 -9.11 1.74 5.80
CA THR A 153 -9.64 2.16 7.10
C THR A 153 -10.45 3.44 6.96
N GLN A 154 -9.90 4.47 6.32
CA GLN A 154 -10.59 5.76 6.16
C GLN A 154 -11.83 5.66 5.29
N HIS A 155 -11.74 4.90 4.20
CA HIS A 155 -12.89 4.58 3.38
C HIS A 155 -14.03 4.00 4.23
N ASN A 156 -13.76 2.98 5.04
CA ASN A 156 -14.81 2.33 5.85
C ASN A 156 -15.36 3.26 6.93
N LEU A 157 -14.51 4.06 7.58
CA LEU A 157 -14.94 5.05 8.57
C LEU A 157 -15.91 6.07 7.96
N ILE A 158 -15.64 6.55 6.75
CA ILE A 158 -16.53 7.49 6.06
C ILE A 158 -17.80 6.78 5.58
N GLN A 159 -17.67 5.58 5.02
CA GLN A 159 -18.78 4.86 4.40
C GLN A 159 -19.79 4.32 5.42
N TYR A 160 -19.32 3.89 6.59
CA TYR A 160 -20.12 3.10 7.53
C TYR A 160 -20.18 3.69 8.94
N GLU A 161 -19.34 4.68 9.28
CA GLU A 161 -19.26 5.25 10.62
C GLU A 161 -19.43 6.79 10.62
N ASP A 162 -19.92 7.36 9.50
CA ASP A 162 -20.18 8.80 9.31
C ASP A 162 -19.00 9.72 9.69
N GLN A 163 -17.77 9.21 9.59
CA GLN A 163 -16.58 9.99 9.89
C GLN A 163 -16.23 10.94 8.74
N PRO A 164 -15.72 12.15 9.03
CA PRO A 164 -15.23 13.04 7.99
C PRO A 164 -13.91 12.50 7.39
N PRO A 165 -13.60 12.82 6.12
CA PRO A 165 -12.30 12.51 5.54
C PRO A 165 -11.14 13.13 6.33
N LEU A 166 -10.02 12.41 6.40
CA LEU A 166 -8.80 12.96 7.01
C LEU A 166 -8.37 14.27 6.34
N PRO A 167 -7.90 15.26 7.12
CA PRO A 167 -7.19 16.41 6.59
C PRO A 167 -5.96 15.99 5.76
N PRO A 168 -5.59 16.73 4.70
CA PRO A 168 -4.46 16.38 3.84
C PRO A 168 -3.15 16.09 4.58
N ASP A 169 -2.80 16.90 5.59
CA ASP A 169 -1.57 16.71 6.37
C ASP A 169 -1.60 15.47 7.26
N ALA A 170 -2.79 15.03 7.68
CA ALA A 170 -2.94 13.84 8.51
C ALA A 170 -2.60 12.58 7.72
N TRP A 171 -2.94 12.53 6.42
CA TRP A 171 -2.54 11.43 5.55
C TRP A 171 -1.02 11.22 5.55
N HIS A 172 -0.26 12.27 5.24
CA HIS A 172 1.21 12.18 5.17
C HIS A 172 1.83 11.74 6.51
N GLN A 173 1.29 12.24 7.62
CA GLN A 173 1.79 11.90 8.95
C GLN A 173 1.47 10.45 9.32
N LEU A 174 0.23 10.01 9.11
CA LEU A 174 -0.21 8.67 9.50
C LEU A 174 0.43 7.58 8.64
N THR A 175 0.55 7.79 7.32
CA THR A 175 1.27 6.84 6.45
C THR A 175 2.74 6.76 6.81
N PHE A 176 3.35 7.90 7.12
CA PHE A 176 4.74 7.94 7.58
C PHE A 176 4.93 7.20 8.90
N ILE A 177 4.17 7.55 9.96
CA ILE A 177 4.29 6.91 11.27
C ILE A 177 3.97 5.41 11.20
N GLY A 178 2.92 5.03 10.47
CA GLY A 178 2.57 3.63 10.24
C GLY A 178 3.70 2.86 9.57
N TRP A 179 4.27 3.43 8.50
CA TRP A 179 5.39 2.83 7.79
C TRP A 179 6.63 2.70 8.68
N MET A 180 7.01 3.77 9.39
CA MET A 180 8.14 3.75 10.30
C MET A 180 7.96 2.73 11.42
N THR A 181 6.73 2.56 11.93
CA THR A 181 6.41 1.57 12.96
C THR A 181 6.59 0.15 12.45
N SER A 182 6.08 -0.14 11.25
CA SER A 182 6.23 -1.45 10.60
C SER A 182 7.71 -1.77 10.31
N VAL A 183 8.45 -0.80 9.76
CA VAL A 183 9.90 -0.93 9.48
C VAL A 183 10.71 -1.10 10.76
N ARG A 184 10.42 -0.33 11.81
CA ARG A 184 11.07 -0.46 13.12
C ARG A 184 10.87 -1.85 13.71
N ARG A 185 9.64 -2.39 13.63
CA ARG A 185 9.35 -3.76 14.06
C ARG A 185 10.20 -4.76 13.27
N TRP A 186 10.22 -4.64 11.94
CA TRP A 186 11.04 -5.51 11.09
C TRP A 186 12.53 -5.46 11.47
N LEU A 187 13.09 -4.25 11.66
CA LEU A 187 14.49 -4.03 12.06
C LEU A 187 14.85 -4.65 13.42
N ARG A 188 13.92 -4.65 14.38
CA ARG A 188 14.10 -5.26 15.71
C ARG A 188 14.11 -6.78 15.67
N LEU A 189 13.48 -7.39 14.66
CA LEU A 189 13.47 -8.85 14.48
C LEU A 189 14.71 -9.37 13.73
N GLN A 190 15.51 -8.48 13.14
CA GLN A 190 16.71 -8.86 12.41
C GLN A 190 17.91 -8.99 13.34
N LEU A 191 18.80 -9.94 13.02
CA LEU A 191 20.12 -10.03 13.66
C LEU A 191 20.94 -8.74 13.43
N PRO A 192 21.70 -8.26 14.43
CA PRO A 192 22.48 -7.02 14.31
C PRO A 192 23.41 -6.96 13.09
N HIS A 193 24.01 -8.10 12.72
CA HIS A 193 24.96 -8.25 11.62
C HIS A 193 24.34 -8.73 10.29
N CYS A 194 23.01 -8.76 10.18
CA CYS A 194 22.33 -9.10 8.93
C CYS A 194 22.69 -8.08 7.83
N PRO A 195 23.26 -8.49 6.67
CA PRO A 195 23.62 -7.56 5.59
C PRO A 195 22.43 -6.74 5.09
N LEU A 196 21.27 -7.39 4.92
CA LEU A 196 20.04 -6.73 4.47
C LEU A 196 19.59 -5.64 5.46
N ARG A 197 19.71 -5.88 6.77
CA ARG A 197 19.41 -4.89 7.82
C ARG A 197 20.27 -3.63 7.64
N THR A 198 21.57 -3.80 7.40
CA THR A 198 22.49 -2.68 7.15
C THR A 198 22.09 -1.90 5.90
N THR A 199 21.80 -2.59 4.81
CA THR A 199 21.37 -1.94 3.55
C THR A 199 20.03 -1.19 3.71
N VAL A 200 19.07 -1.76 4.45
CA VAL A 200 17.80 -1.09 4.79
C VAL A 200 18.04 0.21 5.55
N LEU A 201 18.93 0.21 6.55
CA LEU A 201 19.28 1.44 7.29
C LEU A 201 19.94 2.50 6.40
N GLN A 202 20.79 2.10 5.45
CA GLN A 202 21.40 3.03 4.48
C GLN A 202 20.37 3.64 3.53
N VAL A 203 19.39 2.86 3.07
CA VAL A 203 18.28 3.35 2.23
C VAL A 203 17.39 4.31 3.03
N LEU A 204 17.05 3.98 4.27
CA LEU A 204 16.30 4.87 5.17
C LEU A 204 17.02 6.18 5.43
N TYR A 205 18.34 6.14 5.68
CA TYR A 205 19.15 7.33 5.84
C TYR A 205 19.11 8.23 4.59
N SER A 206 19.17 7.61 3.41
CA SER A 206 19.04 8.32 2.13
C SER A 206 17.65 8.95 1.93
N LEU A 207 16.59 8.28 2.37
CA LEU A 207 15.20 8.76 2.31
C LEU A 207 14.96 9.91 3.30
N ARG A 208 15.54 9.84 4.51
CA ARG A 208 15.45 10.88 5.54
C ARG A 208 15.94 12.25 5.06
N GLY A 209 16.89 12.28 4.13
CA GLY A 209 17.43 13.52 3.56
C GLY A 209 16.45 14.28 2.65
N HIS A 210 15.40 13.63 2.12
CA HIS A 210 14.45 14.28 1.24
C HIS A 210 13.53 15.25 2.02
N PRO A 211 13.21 16.46 1.51
CA PRO A 211 12.45 17.47 2.25
C PRO A 211 11.14 16.97 2.88
N ASN A 212 10.33 16.24 2.12
CA ASN A 212 9.06 15.67 2.58
C ASN A 212 9.20 14.79 3.82
N TYR A 213 10.28 14.02 3.89
CA TYR A 213 10.56 13.12 5.00
C TYR A 213 11.31 13.81 6.11
N ARG A 214 12.26 14.70 5.78
CA ARG A 214 13.05 15.45 6.76
C ARG A 214 12.16 16.16 7.78
N VAL A 215 11.10 16.85 7.33
CA VAL A 215 10.16 17.55 8.21
C VAL A 215 9.45 16.57 9.16
N LEU A 216 9.00 15.43 8.65
CA LEU A 216 8.34 14.40 9.47
C LEU A 216 9.30 13.73 10.45
N TRP A 217 10.57 13.51 10.07
CA TRP A 217 11.60 12.99 10.96
C TRP A 217 11.95 13.97 12.09
N VAL A 218 11.93 15.28 11.82
CA VAL A 218 12.10 16.31 12.86
C VAL A 218 10.92 16.30 13.81
N LYS A 219 9.69 16.15 13.28
CA LYS A 219 8.46 16.07 14.09
C LYS A 219 8.39 14.79 14.93
N TYR A 220 8.89 13.67 14.42
CA TYR A 220 8.84 12.35 15.05
C TYR A 220 10.24 11.73 15.20
N PRO A 221 11.12 12.32 16.04
CA PRO A 221 12.53 11.91 16.11
C PRO A 221 12.72 10.46 16.56
N HIS A 222 11.79 9.93 17.35
CA HIS A 222 11.86 8.58 17.92
C HIS A 222 11.18 7.50 17.07
N CYS A 223 10.69 7.83 15.87
CA CYS A 223 9.96 6.86 15.01
C CYS A 223 10.79 5.61 14.66
N LEU A 224 12.13 5.72 14.63
CA LEU A 224 13.07 4.62 14.37
C LEU A 224 13.96 4.24 15.57
N HIS A 225 13.67 4.70 16.78
CA HIS A 225 14.44 4.26 17.96
C HIS A 225 14.30 2.75 18.16
N LEU A 226 15.41 2.02 17.91
CA LEU A 226 15.44 0.56 17.97
C LEU A 226 15.55 0.04 19.40
N LEU A 227 16.23 0.78 20.27
CA LEU A 227 16.38 0.49 21.70
C LEU A 227 15.30 1.22 22.53
N PRO A 228 14.90 0.68 23.70
CA PRO A 228 14.17 1.47 24.68
C PRO A 228 15.04 2.68 25.07
N SER A 229 14.42 3.87 25.19
CA SER A 229 15.13 5.00 25.80
C SER A 229 15.32 4.68 27.28
N PRO A 230 16.53 4.87 27.86
CA PRO A 230 16.69 4.76 29.29
C PRO A 230 15.72 5.75 29.97
N PRO A 231 15.13 5.40 31.12
CA PRO A 231 14.28 6.34 31.84
C PRO A 231 15.09 7.61 32.11
N SER A 232 14.51 8.77 31.76
CA SER A 232 15.04 10.07 32.13
C SER A 232 15.11 10.14 33.65
N THR A 233 16.34 10.18 34.17
CA THR A 233 16.68 10.49 35.56
C THR A 233 16.38 11.94 35.86
#